data_AF-A0A957RM02-F1
#
_entry.id   AF-A0A957RM02-F1
#
_cell.length_a   1.000
_cell.length_b   1.000
_cell.length_c   1.000
_cell.angle_alpha   90.00
_cell.angle_beta   90.00
_cell.angle_gamma   90.00
#
_symmetry.space_group_name_H-M   'P 1'
#
loop_
_entity.id
_entity.type
_entity.pdbx_description
1 polymer ?
#
loop_
_entity_poly.entity_id
_entity_poly.type
_entity_poly.pdbx_seq_one_letter_code
_entity_poly.pdbx_strand_id
1 'polypeptide(L)'
;GIQTLDAIDVVESANPGNYTPGNGAVYPNSGFGRNLQTVAQVIKMQLGLRVATIDLGGWDTHEYQGDTGAGYFADKLGELGLGIEALFVDLSNDNGTCHTTRLTVVVMSEFGRSFQENASRGTDHGHGNVMIVAGGAVNGGKVYGQWPGLATDQLYDRRDLAITTDYRRVLSEILVNRLGNPNLDQVFPGYAGYAPMDIVQGAGVIPECRPVGSSIPPEPEPLPAGPRIYLPSIQR
;
A
#
# COMPACT_ATOMS: atom_id res chain seq x y z
N GLY A 1 -16.53 -19.87 11.44
CA GLY A 1 -16.31 -21.31 11.61
C GLY A 1 -15.89 -22.01 10.33
N ILE A 2 -16.54 -21.72 9.19
CA ILE A 2 -16.35 -22.49 7.93
C ILE A 2 -15.17 -21.97 7.08
N GLN A 3 -14.87 -20.66 7.10
CA GLN A 3 -13.83 -20.05 6.25
C GLN A 3 -12.37 -20.42 6.59
N THR A 4 -12.08 -20.79 7.85
CA THR A 4 -10.71 -21.15 8.27
C THR A 4 -10.31 -22.54 7.79
N LEU A 5 -11.28 -23.44 7.58
CA LEU A 5 -11.03 -24.80 7.06
C LEU A 5 -10.68 -24.75 5.56
N ASP A 6 -11.43 -23.97 4.77
CA ASP A 6 -11.13 -23.79 3.34
C ASP A 6 -9.74 -23.20 3.10
N ALA A 7 -9.27 -22.28 3.96
CA ALA A 7 -7.95 -21.68 3.81
C ALA A 7 -6.80 -22.68 4.03
N ILE A 8 -6.94 -23.60 4.99
CA ILE A 8 -5.93 -24.65 5.26
C ILE A 8 -5.92 -25.66 4.11
N ASP A 9 -7.10 -26.08 3.64
CA ASP A 9 -7.23 -27.00 2.50
C ASP A 9 -6.67 -26.39 1.20
N VAL A 10 -6.86 -25.08 0.99
CA VAL A 10 -6.27 -24.34 -0.13
C VAL A 10 -4.75 -24.28 -0.04
N VAL A 11 -4.19 -24.05 1.16
CA VAL A 11 -2.73 -24.02 1.36
C VAL A 11 -2.13 -25.42 1.20
N GLU A 12 -2.79 -26.47 1.71
CA GLU A 12 -2.33 -27.85 1.56
C GLU A 12 -2.40 -28.31 0.10
N SER A 13 -3.51 -28.04 -0.59
CA SER A 13 -3.67 -28.36 -2.01
C SER A 13 -2.76 -27.56 -2.94
N ALA A 14 -2.34 -26.35 -2.52
CA ALA A 14 -1.36 -25.57 -3.26
C ALA A 14 0.03 -26.20 -3.24
N ASN A 15 0.41 -27.01 -2.23
CA ASN A 15 1.76 -27.54 -2.09
C ASN A 15 2.86 -26.46 -2.27
N PRO A 16 2.93 -25.48 -1.35
CA PRO A 16 3.75 -24.28 -1.51
C PRO A 16 5.24 -24.54 -1.67
N GLY A 17 5.75 -25.71 -1.24
CA GLY A 17 7.15 -26.08 -1.37
C GLY A 17 7.62 -26.34 -2.82
N ASN A 18 6.69 -26.55 -3.76
CA ASN A 18 7.01 -26.86 -5.16
C ASN A 18 6.64 -25.73 -6.13
N TYR A 19 6.15 -24.60 -5.63
CA TYR A 19 5.81 -23.46 -6.48
C TYR A 19 7.08 -22.83 -7.08
N THR A 20 7.08 -22.66 -8.40
CA THR A 20 8.13 -21.93 -9.10
C THR A 20 7.58 -20.56 -9.52
N PRO A 21 8.10 -19.45 -8.98
CA PRO A 21 7.72 -18.11 -9.42
C PRO A 21 7.90 -17.91 -10.93
N GLY A 22 6.95 -17.22 -11.54
CA GLY A 22 6.97 -16.87 -12.96
C GLY A 22 7.76 -15.59 -13.24
N ASN A 23 8.02 -15.33 -14.53
CA ASN A 23 8.54 -14.05 -15.04
C ASN A 23 9.86 -13.58 -14.43
N GLY A 24 10.66 -14.49 -13.85
CA GLY A 24 11.92 -14.16 -13.20
C GLY A 24 11.76 -13.48 -11.84
N ALA A 25 10.59 -13.60 -11.19
CA ALA A 25 10.38 -13.06 -9.85
C ALA A 25 11.35 -13.66 -8.83
N VAL A 26 11.98 -12.79 -8.03
CA VAL A 26 12.90 -13.18 -6.95
C VAL A 26 12.36 -12.61 -5.65
N TYR A 27 11.76 -13.47 -4.82
CA TYR A 27 11.26 -13.06 -3.52
C TYR A 27 12.39 -13.01 -2.48
N PRO A 28 12.31 -12.11 -1.48
CA PRO A 28 13.20 -12.12 -0.34
C PRO A 28 13.24 -13.50 0.34
N ASN A 29 14.42 -13.94 0.78
CA ASN A 29 14.58 -15.18 1.54
C ASN A 29 14.15 -14.99 3.01
N SER A 30 12.87 -14.71 3.23
CA SER A 30 12.28 -14.43 4.53
C SER A 30 10.88 -15.05 4.66
N GLY A 31 10.31 -15.01 5.87
CA GLY A 31 8.94 -15.47 6.09
C GLY A 31 7.93 -14.67 5.26
N PHE A 32 8.13 -13.35 5.17
CA PHE A 32 7.32 -12.46 4.35
C PHE A 32 7.37 -12.83 2.87
N GLY A 33 8.57 -13.04 2.31
CA GLY A 33 8.73 -13.45 0.92
C GLY A 33 8.05 -14.79 0.60
N ARG A 34 8.16 -15.79 1.50
CA ARG A 34 7.48 -17.08 1.34
C ARG A 34 5.95 -16.98 1.44
N ASN A 35 5.44 -16.12 2.32
CA ASN A 35 4.00 -15.87 2.43
C ASN A 35 3.45 -15.21 1.15
N LEU A 36 4.20 -14.26 0.57
CA LEU A 36 3.82 -13.64 -0.71
C LEU A 36 3.86 -14.65 -1.88
N GLN A 37 4.85 -15.55 -1.92
CA GLN A 37 4.88 -16.65 -2.91
C GLN A 37 3.63 -17.53 -2.80
N THR A 38 3.23 -17.87 -1.59
CA THR A 38 2.02 -18.67 -1.34
C THR A 38 0.77 -17.94 -1.86
N VAL A 39 0.66 -16.63 -1.60
CA VAL A 39 -0.44 -15.82 -2.16
C VAL A 39 -0.40 -15.79 -3.68
N ALA A 40 0.77 -15.60 -4.30
CA ALA A 40 0.90 -15.62 -5.75
C ALA A 40 0.43 -16.94 -6.36
N GLN A 41 0.80 -18.07 -5.73
CA GLN A 41 0.36 -19.39 -6.13
C GLN A 41 -1.16 -19.53 -6.05
N VAL A 42 -1.77 -19.19 -4.92
CA VAL A 42 -3.24 -19.26 -4.75
C VAL A 42 -3.97 -18.37 -5.75
N ILE A 43 -3.42 -17.18 -6.07
CA ILE A 43 -3.96 -16.28 -7.10
C ILE A 43 -3.96 -16.97 -8.47
N LYS A 44 -2.86 -17.63 -8.85
CA LYS A 44 -2.72 -18.35 -10.13
C LYS A 44 -3.61 -19.59 -10.23
N MET A 45 -3.86 -20.26 -9.11
CA MET A 45 -4.82 -21.38 -9.05
C MET A 45 -6.28 -20.95 -9.23
N GLN A 46 -6.58 -19.64 -9.15
CA GLN A 46 -7.92 -19.07 -9.35
C GLN A 46 -9.01 -19.64 -8.43
N LEU A 47 -8.64 -20.02 -7.20
CA LEU A 47 -9.55 -20.64 -6.21
C LEU A 47 -10.55 -19.66 -5.56
N GLY A 48 -10.78 -18.49 -6.15
CA GLY A 48 -11.72 -17.50 -5.63
C GLY A 48 -11.21 -16.69 -4.42
N LEU A 49 -9.90 -16.59 -4.23
CA LEU A 49 -9.29 -15.72 -3.21
C LEU A 49 -9.81 -14.29 -3.33
N ARG A 50 -10.42 -13.76 -2.25
CA ARG A 50 -10.94 -12.39 -2.19
C ARG A 50 -10.06 -11.44 -1.38
N VAL A 51 -9.53 -11.92 -0.26
CA VAL A 51 -8.69 -11.14 0.66
C VAL A 51 -7.64 -12.08 1.25
N ALA A 52 -6.39 -11.61 1.32
CA ALA A 52 -5.31 -12.24 2.07
C ALA A 52 -4.63 -11.18 2.93
N THR A 53 -4.23 -11.55 4.14
CA THR A 53 -3.48 -10.70 5.06
C THR A 53 -2.13 -11.33 5.34
N ILE A 54 -1.06 -10.54 5.24
CA ILE A 54 0.31 -10.98 5.52
C ILE A 54 0.92 -9.96 6.47
N ASP A 55 1.46 -10.45 7.58
CA ASP A 55 2.22 -9.61 8.51
C ASP A 55 3.70 -9.58 8.11
N LEU A 56 4.27 -8.38 8.11
CA LEU A 56 5.70 -8.16 8.09
C LEU A 56 6.07 -7.52 9.43
N GLY A 57 6.65 -8.30 10.34
CA GLY A 57 7.01 -7.84 11.68
C GLY A 57 8.36 -7.12 11.75
N GLY A 58 8.63 -6.55 12.94
CA GLY A 58 9.89 -5.88 13.24
C GLY A 58 9.88 -4.38 12.94
N TRP A 59 8.76 -3.67 13.13
CA TRP A 59 8.70 -2.21 12.94
C TRP A 59 8.76 -1.42 14.25
N ASP A 60 8.50 -2.07 15.38
CA ASP A 60 8.47 -1.47 16.72
C ASP A 60 9.89 -1.34 17.28
N THR A 61 10.60 -0.33 16.78
CA THR A 61 11.97 0.02 17.22
C THR A 61 11.97 1.44 17.74
N HIS A 62 12.83 1.75 18.71
CA HIS A 62 12.94 3.10 19.30
C HIS A 62 14.34 3.70 19.24
N GLU A 63 15.30 2.94 18.73
CA GLU A 63 16.71 3.29 18.60
C GLU A 63 17.34 2.40 17.52
N TYR A 64 18.58 2.68 17.12
CA TYR A 64 19.35 1.89 16.15
C TYR A 64 18.64 1.63 14.80
N GLN A 65 17.82 2.58 14.33
CA GLN A 65 17.05 2.44 13.08
C GLN A 65 17.90 2.54 11.81
N GLY A 66 19.09 3.12 11.91
CA GLY A 66 19.93 3.44 10.77
C GLY A 66 19.84 4.92 10.38
N ASP A 67 20.37 5.25 9.21
CA ASP A 67 20.44 6.62 8.69
C ASP A 67 20.01 6.66 7.20
N THR A 68 20.63 7.53 6.39
CA THR A 68 20.35 7.88 4.99
C THR A 68 20.36 6.70 3.99
N GLY A 69 19.47 5.72 4.19
CA GLY A 69 19.27 4.57 3.31
C GLY A 69 19.94 3.27 3.75
N ALA A 70 20.54 3.22 4.94
CA ALA A 70 21.16 2.02 5.49
C ALA A 70 20.70 1.74 6.92
N GLY A 71 20.80 0.48 7.36
CA GLY A 71 20.44 0.04 8.70
C GLY A 71 19.06 -0.61 8.76
N TYR A 72 18.65 -0.98 9.98
CA TYR A 72 17.53 -1.88 10.21
C TYR A 72 16.22 -1.43 9.55
N PHE A 73 15.89 -0.13 9.61
CA PHE A 73 14.67 0.38 9.01
C PHE A 73 14.72 0.37 7.48
N ALA A 74 15.87 0.71 6.90
CA ALA A 74 16.10 0.61 5.46
C ALA A 74 16.03 -0.85 4.97
N ASP A 75 16.59 -1.80 5.72
CA ASP A 75 16.51 -3.22 5.41
C ASP A 75 15.05 -3.73 5.44
N LYS A 76 14.25 -3.26 6.40
CA LYS A 76 12.81 -3.57 6.49
C LYS A 76 12.01 -2.99 5.33
N LEU A 77 12.27 -1.75 4.96
CA LEU A 77 11.67 -1.14 3.76
C LEU A 77 12.09 -1.87 2.48
N GLY A 78 13.35 -2.31 2.40
CA GLY A 78 13.87 -3.11 1.29
C GLY A 78 13.17 -4.47 1.19
N GLU A 79 12.99 -5.17 2.30
CA GLU A 79 12.24 -6.44 2.36
C GLU A 79 10.79 -6.26 1.89
N LEU A 80 10.11 -5.21 2.37
CA LEU A 80 8.76 -4.86 1.94
C LEU A 80 8.70 -4.58 0.43
N GLY A 81 9.58 -3.69 -0.05
CA GLY A 81 9.62 -3.26 -1.45
C GLY A 81 9.91 -4.40 -2.42
N LEU A 82 10.98 -5.17 -2.15
CA LEU A 82 11.37 -6.32 -2.97
C LEU A 82 10.31 -7.43 -2.94
N GLY A 83 9.64 -7.64 -1.80
CA GLY A 83 8.54 -8.60 -1.71
C GLY A 83 7.35 -8.20 -2.59
N ILE A 84 6.92 -6.94 -2.52
CA ILE A 84 5.83 -6.42 -3.37
C ILE A 84 6.25 -6.48 -4.84
N GLU A 85 7.46 -6.05 -5.18
CA GLU A 85 7.98 -6.13 -6.54
C GLU A 85 7.92 -7.56 -7.09
N ALA A 86 8.46 -8.53 -6.33
CA ALA A 86 8.45 -9.94 -6.71
C ALA A 86 7.02 -10.46 -6.93
N LEU A 87 6.07 -10.10 -6.05
CA LEU A 87 4.66 -10.45 -6.22
C LEU A 87 4.08 -9.93 -7.54
N PHE A 88 4.34 -8.68 -7.89
CA PHE A 88 3.85 -8.11 -9.15
C PHE A 88 4.54 -8.71 -10.38
N VAL A 89 5.85 -8.96 -10.33
CA VAL A 89 6.58 -9.65 -11.41
C VAL A 89 5.98 -11.04 -11.64
N ASP A 90 5.82 -11.82 -10.57
CA ASP A 90 5.33 -13.20 -10.61
C ASP A 90 3.94 -13.30 -11.25
N LEU A 91 3.09 -12.31 -10.97
CA LEU A 91 1.69 -12.23 -11.41
C LEU A 91 1.48 -11.46 -12.72
N SER A 92 2.53 -10.89 -13.32
CA SER A 92 2.43 -10.04 -14.50
C SER A 92 2.04 -10.80 -15.78
N ASN A 93 2.45 -12.07 -15.89
CA ASN A 93 2.07 -12.93 -16.99
C ASN A 93 2.11 -14.41 -16.56
N ASP A 94 0.94 -15.02 -16.40
CA ASP A 94 0.78 -16.45 -16.22
C ASP A 94 0.08 -17.03 -17.45
N ASN A 95 0.87 -17.58 -18.38
CA ASN A 95 0.38 -18.19 -19.62
C ASN A 95 -0.59 -17.29 -20.42
N GLY A 96 -0.26 -16.00 -20.53
CA GLY A 96 -1.07 -14.98 -21.22
C GLY A 96 -2.08 -14.27 -20.31
N THR A 97 -2.18 -14.64 -19.04
CA THR A 97 -3.08 -14.01 -18.07
C THR A 97 -2.31 -13.04 -17.16
N CYS A 98 -2.72 -11.77 -17.14
CA CYS A 98 -2.14 -10.78 -16.24
C CYS A 98 -3.00 -10.60 -14.97
N HIS A 99 -2.55 -11.17 -13.85
CA HIS A 99 -3.32 -11.18 -12.61
C HIS A 99 -3.23 -9.86 -11.83
N THR A 100 -2.22 -9.02 -12.09
CA THR A 100 -2.04 -7.74 -11.39
C THR A 100 -3.19 -6.75 -11.64
N THR A 101 -3.90 -6.89 -12.75
CA THR A 101 -5.10 -6.07 -13.11
C THR A 101 -6.26 -6.25 -12.13
N ARG A 102 -6.33 -7.39 -11.45
CA ARG A 102 -7.34 -7.71 -10.43
C ARG A 102 -6.78 -7.72 -9.00
N LEU A 103 -5.50 -7.39 -8.83
CA LEU A 103 -4.84 -7.32 -7.52
C LEU A 103 -4.88 -5.88 -7.00
N THR A 104 -5.16 -5.74 -5.71
CA THR A 104 -4.96 -4.49 -4.95
C THR A 104 -4.23 -4.86 -3.67
N VAL A 105 -3.02 -4.35 -3.52
CA VAL A 105 -2.18 -4.45 -2.33
C VAL A 105 -2.37 -3.18 -1.52
N VAL A 106 -2.67 -3.33 -0.25
CA VAL A 106 -2.70 -2.23 0.73
C VAL A 106 -1.64 -2.53 1.77
N VAL A 107 -0.71 -1.59 1.97
CA VAL A 107 0.24 -1.63 3.07
C VAL A 107 -0.18 -0.59 4.09
N MET A 108 -0.38 -1.04 5.32
CA MET A 108 -0.76 -0.20 6.45
C MET A 108 -0.08 -0.71 7.71
N SER A 109 0.02 0.17 8.71
CA SER A 109 0.59 -0.11 10.02
C SER A 109 -0.37 0.37 11.10
N GLU A 110 -0.30 -0.24 12.27
CA GLU A 110 -1.10 0.13 13.44
C GLU A 110 -0.67 1.48 14.06
N PHE A 111 0.60 1.85 13.89
CA PHE A 111 1.17 3.11 14.35
C PHE A 111 1.93 3.83 13.25
N GLY A 112 2.03 5.15 13.38
CA GLY A 112 2.96 6.00 12.66
C GLY A 112 4.28 6.16 13.39
N ARG A 113 5.13 7.07 12.90
CA ARG A 113 6.43 7.37 13.51
C ARG A 113 6.47 8.84 13.90
N SER A 114 6.97 9.14 15.10
CA SER A 114 7.09 10.53 15.53
C SER A 114 8.01 11.30 14.59
N PHE A 115 7.65 12.56 14.27
CA PHE A 115 8.52 13.37 13.42
C PHE A 115 9.77 13.84 14.18
N GLN A 116 9.61 14.17 15.46
CA GLN A 116 10.75 14.51 16.33
C GLN A 116 11.50 13.26 16.81
N GLU A 117 12.83 13.39 16.85
CA GLU A 117 13.75 12.39 17.41
C GLU A 117 13.56 12.27 18.93
N ASN A 118 13.66 11.04 19.46
CA ASN A 118 13.63 10.77 20.89
C ASN A 118 15.04 10.86 21.52
N ALA A 119 15.13 10.73 22.84
CA ALA A 119 16.41 10.86 23.56
C ALA A 119 17.46 9.79 23.20
N SER A 120 17.04 8.66 22.62
CA SER A 120 17.90 7.56 22.18
C SER A 120 18.34 7.68 20.73
N ARG A 121 18.13 8.83 20.09
CA ARG A 121 18.43 9.06 18.67
C ARG A 121 17.69 8.12 17.71
N GLY A 122 16.46 7.76 18.09
CA GLY A 122 15.50 7.09 17.20
C GLY A 122 14.20 7.89 17.15
N THR A 123 13.10 7.25 16.75
CA THR A 123 11.77 7.85 16.86
C THR A 123 10.80 6.90 17.56
N ASP A 124 9.75 7.47 18.16
CA ASP A 124 8.69 6.75 18.86
C ASP A 124 7.50 6.48 17.93
N HIS A 125 6.44 5.90 18.50
CA HIS A 125 5.13 5.81 17.83
C HIS A 125 4.59 7.22 17.60
N GLY A 126 4.14 7.47 16.38
CA GLY A 126 3.61 8.76 15.96
C GLY A 126 2.14 8.69 15.55
N HIS A 127 1.51 9.86 15.57
CA HIS A 127 0.09 10.01 15.29
C HIS A 127 -0.30 9.69 13.82
N GLY A 128 0.48 10.16 12.85
CA GLY A 128 0.23 9.96 11.42
C GLY A 128 1.18 8.96 10.75
N ASN A 129 0.70 8.26 9.73
CA ASN A 129 1.50 7.36 8.88
C ASN A 129 1.12 7.52 7.40
N VAL A 130 1.92 6.94 6.51
CA VAL A 130 1.61 6.72 5.10
C VAL A 130 0.92 5.35 4.93
N MET A 131 -0.10 5.32 4.08
CA MET A 131 -0.68 4.08 3.57
C MET A 131 -0.30 3.95 2.10
N ILE A 132 0.17 2.78 1.69
CA ILE A 132 0.54 2.51 0.30
C ILE A 132 -0.56 1.65 -0.32
N VAL A 133 -1.04 2.05 -1.50
CA VAL A 133 -1.96 1.25 -2.31
C VAL A 133 -1.32 1.02 -3.67
N ALA A 134 -1.21 -0.24 -4.07
CA ALA A 134 -0.61 -0.66 -5.33
C ALA A 134 -1.47 -1.71 -6.03
N GLY A 135 -1.50 -1.72 -7.36
CA GLY A 135 -2.37 -2.63 -8.12
C GLY A 135 -2.57 -2.14 -9.55
N GLY A 136 -2.95 -3.05 -10.45
CA GLY A 136 -3.18 -2.68 -11.86
C GLY A 136 -4.36 -1.72 -12.04
N ALA A 137 -5.37 -1.79 -11.14
CA ALA A 137 -6.52 -0.90 -11.13
C ALA A 137 -6.32 0.36 -10.26
N VAL A 138 -5.14 0.56 -9.66
CA VAL A 138 -4.88 1.72 -8.82
C VAL A 138 -4.53 2.91 -9.72
N ASN A 139 -5.14 4.06 -9.45
CA ASN A 139 -4.76 5.33 -10.06
C ASN A 139 -3.45 5.83 -9.42
N GLY A 140 -2.36 5.10 -9.69
CA GLY A 140 -1.05 5.29 -9.08
C GLY A 140 -0.30 6.52 -9.58
N GLY A 141 0.94 6.70 -9.09
CA GLY A 141 1.79 7.86 -9.42
C GLY A 141 1.32 9.16 -8.75
N LYS A 142 0.54 9.07 -7.67
CA LYS A 142 -0.02 10.21 -6.95
C LYS A 142 0.16 10.04 -5.46
N VAL A 143 0.35 11.15 -4.75
CA VAL A 143 0.17 11.23 -3.30
C VAL A 143 -1.25 11.71 -3.03
N TYR A 144 -2.03 10.89 -2.34
CA TYR A 144 -3.40 11.22 -1.94
C TYR A 144 -3.42 11.85 -0.54
N GLY A 145 -4.50 12.58 -0.25
CA GLY A 145 -4.67 13.27 1.02
C GLY A 145 -4.09 14.69 1.00
N GLN A 146 -4.03 15.30 2.18
CA GLN A 146 -3.43 16.62 2.37
C GLN A 146 -2.05 16.44 3.01
N TRP A 147 -1.09 17.27 2.61
CA TRP A 147 0.23 17.36 3.24
C TRP A 147 0.40 18.75 3.84
N PRO A 148 0.11 18.92 5.15
CA PRO A 148 0.25 20.22 5.81
C PRO A 148 1.68 20.74 5.79
N GLY A 149 2.67 19.84 5.84
CA GLY A 149 4.09 20.15 5.91
C GLY A 149 4.71 19.74 7.24
N LEU A 150 5.95 20.16 7.46
CA LEU A 150 6.77 19.80 8.63
C LEU A 150 7.07 20.99 9.55
N ALA A 151 6.50 22.18 9.26
CA ALA A 151 6.65 23.31 10.17
C ALA A 151 5.99 23.00 11.51
N THR A 152 6.55 23.51 12.61
CA THR A 152 6.12 23.16 13.97
C THR A 152 4.63 23.41 14.23
N ASP A 153 4.04 24.42 13.61
CA ASP A 153 2.61 24.75 13.71
C ASP A 153 1.71 23.90 12.79
N GLN A 154 2.29 23.13 11.86
CA GLN A 154 1.60 22.20 10.97
C GLN A 154 1.58 20.75 11.52
N LEU A 155 2.40 20.47 12.53
CA LEU A 155 2.46 19.18 13.22
C LEU A 155 1.33 19.04 14.25
N TYR A 156 0.78 17.83 14.36
CA TYR A 156 -0.10 17.44 15.45
C TYR A 156 0.66 17.55 16.78
N ASP A 157 0.07 18.27 17.74
CA ASP A 157 0.69 18.61 19.03
C ASP A 157 2.12 19.16 18.92
N ARG A 158 2.44 19.81 17.79
CA ARG A 158 3.77 20.34 17.45
C ARG A 158 4.88 19.29 17.39
N ARG A 159 4.54 18.01 17.32
CA ARG A 159 5.48 16.87 17.42
C ARG A 159 5.32 15.85 16.30
N ASP A 160 4.09 15.49 15.94
CA ASP A 160 3.80 14.37 15.05
C ASP A 160 3.13 14.82 13.75
N LEU A 161 3.12 13.95 12.74
CA LEU A 161 2.35 14.20 11.53
C LEU A 161 0.85 14.22 11.84
N ALA A 162 0.14 15.18 11.25
CA ALA A 162 -1.31 15.24 11.31
C ALA A 162 -1.96 14.12 10.47
N ILE A 163 -3.01 13.50 11.00
CA ILE A 163 -3.84 12.59 10.22
C ILE A 163 -4.76 13.42 9.33
N THR A 164 -4.56 13.36 8.02
CA THR A 164 -5.39 14.08 7.04
C THR A 164 -6.38 13.17 6.31
N THR A 165 -6.20 11.86 6.44
CA THR A 165 -7.04 10.84 5.77
C THR A 165 -7.29 9.69 6.73
N ASP A 166 -8.55 9.39 6.99
CA ASP A 166 -8.95 8.20 7.73
C ASP A 166 -8.75 6.95 6.85
N TYR A 167 -8.04 5.95 7.36
CA TYR A 167 -7.76 4.71 6.62
C TYR A 167 -9.03 3.99 6.15
N ARG A 168 -10.13 4.11 6.90
CA ARG A 168 -11.42 3.52 6.54
C ARG A 168 -11.97 4.10 5.25
N ARG A 169 -11.62 5.35 4.91
CA ARG A 169 -12.02 5.98 3.64
C ARG A 169 -11.39 5.26 2.45
N VAL A 170 -10.09 4.96 2.55
CA VAL A 170 -9.32 4.24 1.53
C VAL A 170 -9.83 2.82 1.38
N LEU A 171 -9.98 2.09 2.49
CA LEU A 171 -10.49 0.73 2.47
C LEU A 171 -11.94 0.67 1.94
N SER A 172 -12.79 1.62 2.30
CA SER A 172 -14.17 1.70 1.81
C SER A 172 -14.23 1.80 0.28
N GLU A 173 -13.37 2.63 -0.32
CA GLU A 173 -13.32 2.75 -1.77
C GLU A 173 -12.90 1.43 -2.44
N ILE A 174 -11.92 0.73 -1.87
CA ILE A 174 -11.48 -0.57 -2.37
C ILE A 174 -12.59 -1.62 -2.23
N LEU A 175 -13.31 -1.65 -1.10
CA LEU A 175 -14.45 -2.55 -0.89
C LEU A 175 -15.55 -2.31 -1.93
N VAL A 176 -15.91 -1.06 -2.20
CA VAL A 176 -16.95 -0.70 -3.16
C VAL A 176 -16.50 -1.02 -4.59
N ASN A 177 -15.34 -0.53 -5.02
CA ASN A 177 -14.93 -0.55 -6.42
C ASN A 177 -14.23 -1.85 -6.85
N ARG A 178 -13.57 -2.56 -5.93
CA ARG A 178 -12.80 -3.78 -6.24
C ARG A 178 -13.48 -5.05 -5.76
N LEU A 179 -14.11 -5.02 -4.58
CA LEU A 179 -14.87 -6.16 -4.07
C LEU A 179 -16.36 -6.11 -4.39
N GLY A 180 -16.87 -5.00 -4.94
CA GLY A 180 -18.29 -4.84 -5.26
C GLY A 180 -19.18 -4.87 -4.01
N ASN A 181 -18.65 -4.52 -2.83
CA ASN A 181 -19.37 -4.56 -1.56
C ASN A 181 -19.70 -3.14 -1.07
N PRO A 182 -20.93 -2.65 -1.28
CA PRO A 182 -21.35 -1.34 -0.80
C PRO A 182 -21.76 -1.32 0.67
N ASN A 183 -21.81 -2.47 1.36
CA ASN A 183 -22.30 -2.57 2.75
C ASN A 183 -21.23 -2.14 3.76
N LEU A 184 -20.77 -0.89 3.66
CA LEU A 184 -19.68 -0.37 4.49
C LEU A 184 -20.02 -0.39 5.98
N ASP A 185 -21.28 -0.19 6.35
CA ASP A 185 -21.71 -0.19 7.76
C ASP A 185 -21.53 -1.54 8.46
N GLN A 186 -21.51 -2.65 7.69
CA GLN A 186 -21.25 -3.98 8.23
C GLN A 186 -19.75 -4.20 8.47
N VAL A 187 -18.89 -3.56 7.68
CA VAL A 187 -17.44 -3.70 7.76
C VAL A 187 -16.83 -2.67 8.73
N PHE A 188 -17.37 -1.45 8.73
CA PHE A 188 -16.98 -0.32 9.58
C PHE A 188 -18.21 0.23 10.33
N PRO A 189 -18.70 -0.47 11.38
CA PRO A 189 -19.85 -0.01 12.15
C PRO A 189 -19.68 1.41 12.68
N GLY A 190 -20.65 2.27 12.40
CA GLY A 190 -20.67 3.68 12.84
C GLY A 190 -19.78 4.63 12.02
N TYR A 191 -19.11 4.16 10.97
CA TYR A 191 -18.33 5.02 10.09
C TYR A 191 -19.20 5.61 8.96
N ALA A 192 -19.39 6.93 8.97
CA ALA A 192 -20.14 7.65 7.93
C ALA A 192 -19.25 8.53 7.02
N GLY A 193 -17.92 8.38 7.11
CA GLY A 193 -16.96 9.27 6.45
C GLY A 193 -16.59 8.91 5.01
N TYR A 194 -17.31 7.96 4.39
CA TYR A 194 -16.98 7.53 3.04
C TYR A 194 -17.30 8.63 2.02
N ALA A 195 -16.27 9.06 1.31
CA ALA A 195 -16.35 9.83 0.09
C ALA A 195 -15.26 9.34 -0.86
N PRO A 196 -15.53 9.13 -2.16
CA PRO A 196 -14.50 8.72 -3.10
C PRO A 196 -13.29 9.65 -3.10
N MET A 197 -12.11 9.07 -3.23
CA MET A 197 -10.79 9.71 -3.36
C MET A 197 -10.16 9.47 -4.72
N ASP A 198 -10.77 8.60 -5.56
CA ASP A 198 -10.26 8.22 -6.89
C ASP A 198 -8.92 7.45 -6.81
N ILE A 199 -8.75 6.64 -5.75
CA ILE A 199 -7.57 5.78 -5.52
C ILE A 199 -7.57 4.58 -6.48
N VAL A 200 -8.75 4.02 -6.77
CA VAL A 200 -8.91 2.89 -7.67
C VAL A 200 -9.91 3.18 -8.78
N GLN A 201 -9.65 2.64 -9.96
CA GLN A 201 -10.56 2.69 -11.09
C GLN A 201 -11.92 2.07 -10.71
N GLY A 202 -12.99 2.69 -11.21
CA GLY A 202 -14.37 2.25 -10.95
C GLY A 202 -14.65 0.81 -11.39
N ALA A 203 -15.67 0.21 -10.78
CA ALA A 203 -16.11 -1.14 -11.11
C ALA A 203 -16.45 -1.25 -12.61
N GLY A 204 -15.85 -2.21 -13.31
CA GLY A 204 -16.08 -2.47 -14.74
C GLY A 204 -15.03 -1.89 -15.70
N VAL A 205 -14.05 -1.13 -15.21
CA VAL A 205 -12.87 -0.77 -16.02
C VAL A 205 -11.90 -1.95 -16.02
N ILE A 206 -11.47 -2.40 -17.20
CA ILE A 206 -10.41 -3.41 -17.36
C ILE A 206 -9.08 -2.66 -17.39
N PRO A 207 -8.24 -2.74 -16.35
CA PRO A 207 -6.97 -2.04 -16.34
C PRO A 207 -5.98 -2.67 -17.32
N GLU A 208 -5.11 -1.86 -17.90
CA GLU A 208 -4.01 -2.34 -18.72
C GLU A 208 -3.02 -3.14 -17.87
N CYS A 209 -2.52 -4.25 -18.42
CA CYS A 209 -1.41 -4.95 -17.82
C CYS A 209 -0.12 -4.14 -18.03
N ARG A 210 0.53 -3.73 -16.94
CA ARG A 210 1.84 -3.08 -16.98
C ARG A 210 2.88 -4.02 -16.36
N PRO A 211 3.82 -4.57 -17.15
CA PRO A 211 4.94 -5.32 -16.60
C PRO A 211 5.75 -4.44 -15.64
N VAL A 212 6.20 -5.00 -14.52
CA VAL A 212 7.16 -4.35 -13.63
C VAL A 212 8.42 -4.06 -14.45
N GLY A 213 8.85 -2.79 -14.49
CA GLY A 213 9.96 -2.32 -15.33
C GLY A 213 9.56 -1.51 -16.56
N SER A 214 8.25 -1.39 -16.89
CA SER A 214 7.81 -0.31 -17.78
C SER A 214 7.95 1.01 -17.04
N SER A 215 8.74 1.96 -17.56
CA SER A 215 8.98 3.24 -16.91
C SER A 215 7.66 3.90 -16.51
N ILE A 216 7.55 4.33 -15.25
CA ILE A 216 6.57 5.33 -14.84
C ILE A 216 6.82 6.51 -15.80
N PRO A 217 5.84 6.97 -16.59
CA PRO A 217 6.04 8.19 -17.36
C PRO A 217 6.49 9.27 -16.38
N PRO A 218 7.55 10.04 -16.69
CA PRO A 218 8.03 11.06 -15.77
C PRO A 218 6.86 11.93 -15.34
N GLU A 219 6.86 12.29 -14.05
CA GLU A 219 5.97 13.30 -13.50
C GLU A 219 5.91 14.48 -14.48
N PRO A 220 4.71 15.01 -14.85
CA PRO A 220 4.67 16.21 -15.65
C PRO A 220 5.54 17.25 -14.95
N GLU A 221 6.51 17.82 -15.69
CA GLU A 221 7.44 18.80 -15.13
C GLU A 221 6.66 19.80 -14.27
N PRO A 222 7.14 20.14 -13.05
CA PRO A 222 6.53 21.20 -12.28
C PRO A 222 6.45 22.41 -13.20
N LEU A 223 5.22 22.91 -13.42
CA LEU A 223 4.98 24.06 -14.27
C LEU A 223 6.03 25.12 -13.92
N PRO A 224 6.76 25.67 -14.91
CA PRO A 224 7.77 26.68 -14.64
C PRO A 224 7.10 27.77 -13.81
N ALA A 225 7.82 28.29 -12.81
CA ALA A 225 7.36 29.37 -11.95
C ALA A 225 7.02 30.60 -12.82
N GLY A 226 5.80 30.62 -13.35
CA GLY A 226 5.23 31.73 -14.06
C GLY A 226 5.03 32.88 -13.07
N PRO A 227 5.08 34.13 -13.54
CA PRO A 227 4.97 35.28 -12.66
C PRO A 227 3.66 35.18 -11.87
N ARG A 228 3.79 35.16 -10.54
CA ARG A 228 2.65 35.29 -9.63
C ARG A 228 2.03 36.66 -9.87
N ILE A 229 0.91 36.71 -10.60
CA ILE A 229 0.08 37.90 -10.68
C ILE A 229 -0.58 38.06 -9.30
N TYR A 230 -0.01 38.93 -8.48
CA TYR A 230 -0.69 39.50 -7.32
C TYR A 230 -1.81 40.40 -7.83
N LEU A 231 -3.06 40.00 -7.61
CA LEU A 231 -4.17 40.94 -7.66
C LEU A 231 -4.30 41.58 -6.27
N PRO A 232 -4.09 42.90 -6.13
CA PRO A 232 -4.32 43.56 -4.85
C PRO A 232 -5.83 43.58 -4.54
N SER A 233 -6.15 43.31 -3.29
CA SER A 233 -7.48 43.48 -2.71
C SER A 233 -8.00 44.89 -2.95
N ILE A 234 -9.12 45.03 -3.65
CA ILE A 234 -9.90 46.27 -3.63
C ILE A 234 -10.61 46.33 -2.28
N GLN A 235 -10.13 47.22 -1.41
CA GLN A 235 -10.89 47.69 -0.26
C GLN A 235 -12.12 48.48 -0.74
N ARG A 236 -13.26 48.22 -0.11
CA ARG A 236 -14.19 49.27 0.29
C ARG A 236 -14.32 49.22 1.80
#